data_AF-A0A1V3NZ43-F1
#
_entry.id   AF-A0A1V3NZ43-F1
#
_cell.length_a   1.000
_cell.length_b   1.000
_cell.length_c   1.000
_cell.angle_alpha   90.00
_cell.angle_beta   90.00
_cell.angle_gamma   90.00
#
_symmetry.space_group_name_H-M   'P 1'
#
loop_
_entity.id
_entity.type
_entity.pdbx_description
1 polymer ?
#
loop_
_entity_poly.entity_id
_entity_poly.type
_entity_poly.pdbx_seq_one_letter_code
_entity_poly.pdbx_strand_id
1 'polypeptide(L)'
;MRLTHWQTAILWGRSQKVILHFTVCDLGPHFGVKLQRYYNAEKIVGRPCKYGRFKLGWNHDLVREYALLLPMPQRLDRLHLERLQSLLIVGRVETTTTTARQKRIPDALQYSVVRELLRVEAGNQSA
;
A
#
# COMPACT_ATOMS: atom_id res chain seq x y z
N MET A 1 4.43 -10.42 -3.90
CA MET A 1 3.13 -10.27 -3.20
C MET A 1 2.09 -9.70 -4.17
N ARG A 2 0.80 -9.91 -3.90
CA ARG A 2 -0.30 -9.41 -4.75
C ARG A 2 -1.21 -8.47 -3.98
N LEU A 3 -1.62 -7.37 -4.62
CA LEU A 3 -2.61 -6.46 -4.04
C LEU A 3 -3.99 -7.13 -4.04
N THR A 4 -4.63 -7.19 -2.87
CA THR A 4 -5.99 -7.74 -2.75
C THR A 4 -7.05 -6.64 -2.86
N HIS A 5 -6.84 -5.52 -2.18
CA HIS A 5 -7.72 -4.37 -2.21
C HIS A 5 -7.02 -3.14 -1.62
N TRP A 6 -7.64 -1.98 -1.79
CA TRP A 6 -7.28 -0.79 -1.04
C TRP A 6 -8.47 -0.29 -0.23
N GLN A 7 -8.18 0.52 0.78
CA GLN A 7 -9.20 1.25 1.53
C GLN A 7 -8.70 2.65 1.86
N THR A 8 -9.64 3.56 2.06
CA THR A 8 -9.38 4.90 2.57
C THR A 8 -9.78 4.95 4.04
N ALA A 9 -8.98 5.63 4.87
CA ALA A 9 -9.24 5.74 6.30
C ALA A 9 -8.79 7.10 6.83
N ILE A 10 -9.49 7.62 7.84
CA ILE A 10 -9.03 8.76 8.63
C ILE A 10 -8.48 8.20 9.93
N LEU A 11 -7.16 8.27 10.11
CA LEU A 11 -6.49 7.84 11.33
C LEU A 11 -6.28 9.04 12.27
N TRP A 12 -6.46 8.79 13.57
CA TRP A 12 -6.29 9.80 14.63
C TRP A 12 -7.09 11.09 14.37
N GLY A 13 -8.32 10.95 13.83
CA GLY A 13 -9.27 12.04 13.60
C GLY A 13 -8.91 13.05 12.50
N ARG A 14 -7.69 13.04 11.97
CA ARG A 14 -7.22 14.05 10.99
C ARG A 14 -6.39 13.52 9.83
N SER A 15 -5.69 12.41 10.01
CA SER A 15 -4.73 11.94 9.01
C SER A 15 -5.44 11.08 7.96
N GLN A 16 -5.53 11.60 6.75
CA GLN A 16 -6.17 10.91 5.64
C GLN A 16 -5.17 9.92 5.03
N LYS A 17 -5.55 8.64 4.98
CA LYS A 17 -4.68 7.54 4.55
C LYS A 17 -5.32 6.72 3.43
N VAL A 18 -4.46 6.23 2.54
CA VAL A 18 -4.76 5.13 1.63
C VAL A 18 -4.00 3.92 2.14
N ILE A 19 -4.69 2.80 2.34
CA ILE A 19 -4.11 1.56 2.85
C ILE A 19 -4.22 0.52 1.76
N LEU A 20 -3.08 0.05 1.28
CA LEU A 20 -3.01 -1.07 0.34
C LEU A 20 -2.83 -2.38 1.11
N HIS A 21 -3.66 -3.37 0.81
CA HIS A 21 -3.64 -4.68 1.46
C HIS A 21 -3.08 -5.73 0.50
N PHE A 22 -1.97 -6.33 0.88
CA PHE A 22 -1.26 -7.33 0.10
C PHE A 22 -1.40 -8.72 0.71
N THR A 23 -1.21 -9.74 -0.13
CA THR A 23 -1.01 -11.11 0.31
C THR A 23 0.29 -11.64 -0.27
N VAL A 24 1.09 -12.31 0.55
CA VAL A 24 2.31 -12.99 0.11
C VAL A 24 1.91 -14.19 -0.75
N CYS A 25 2.47 -14.26 -1.96
CA CYS A 25 2.18 -15.31 -2.95
C CYS A 25 3.34 -16.26 -3.17
N ASP A 26 4.49 -16.00 -2.53
CA ASP A 26 5.65 -16.88 -2.60
C ASP A 26 5.39 -18.16 -1.79
N LEU A 27 5.71 -19.32 -2.35
CA LEU A 27 5.47 -20.66 -1.76
C LEU A 27 6.48 -21.00 -0.65
N GLY A 28 6.80 -20.00 0.17
CA GLY A 28 7.67 -20.11 1.33
C GLY A 28 6.90 -20.09 2.66
N PRO A 29 7.61 -19.97 3.78
CA PRO A 29 7.03 -19.99 5.14
C PRO A 29 5.98 -18.91 5.41
N HIS A 30 5.97 -17.84 4.61
CA HIS A 30 5.06 -16.70 4.77
C HIS A 30 3.94 -16.69 3.72
N PHE A 31 3.73 -17.76 2.97
CA PHE A 31 2.66 -17.85 1.99
C PHE A 31 1.29 -17.54 2.63
N GLY A 32 0.49 -16.70 1.96
CA GLY A 32 -0.85 -16.32 2.43
C GLY A 32 -0.88 -15.25 3.52
N VAL A 33 0.26 -14.82 4.07
CA VAL A 33 0.32 -13.74 5.06
C VAL A 33 -0.23 -12.44 4.47
N LYS A 34 -1.10 -11.77 5.23
CA LYS A 34 -1.67 -10.47 4.86
C LYS A 34 -0.78 -9.36 5.38
N LEU A 35 -0.39 -8.45 4.49
CA LEU A 35 0.45 -7.30 4.81
C LEU A 35 -0.24 -6.01 4.39
N GLN A 36 0.15 -4.91 5.03
CA GLN A 36 -0.42 -3.59 4.75
C GLN A 36 0.69 -2.59 4.46
N ARG A 37 0.42 -1.69 3.51
CA ARG A 37 1.19 -0.47 3.28
C ARG A 37 0.28 0.72 3.48
N TYR A 38 0.73 1.65 4.32
CA TYR A 38 0.00 2.88 4.64
C TYR A 38 0.61 4.04 3.88
N TYR A 39 -0.21 4.80 3.14
CA TYR A 39 0.19 5.99 2.42
C TYR A 39 -0.59 7.20 2.91
N ASN A 40 0.02 8.38 2.87
CA ASN A 40 -0.69 9.64 3.07
C ASN A 40 -1.52 9.97 1.83
N ALA A 41 -2.77 10.37 2.03
CA ALA A 41 -3.58 11.05 1.02
C ALA A 41 -3.65 12.54 1.32
N GLU A 42 -3.74 13.34 0.27
CA GLU A 42 -4.04 14.76 0.40
C GLU A 42 -5.50 14.95 0.82
N LYS A 43 -6.40 14.18 0.19
CA LYS A 43 -7.83 14.23 0.47
C LYS A 43 -8.52 12.91 0.12
N ILE A 44 -9.39 12.41 0.98
CA ILE A 44 -10.36 11.36 0.70
C ILE A 44 -11.60 12.01 0.10
N VAL A 45 -12.10 11.43 -0.98
CA VAL A 45 -13.27 11.93 -1.70
C VAL A 45 -14.47 11.07 -1.30
N GLY A 46 -15.40 11.66 -0.56
CA GLY A 46 -16.55 10.96 -0.01
C GLY A 46 -16.26 10.33 1.35
N ARG A 47 -17.00 9.27 1.70
CA ARG A 47 -16.80 8.56 2.97
C ARG A 47 -15.61 7.60 2.87
N PRO A 48 -14.75 7.51 3.91
CA PRO A 48 -13.71 6.48 3.96
C PRO A 48 -14.31 5.08 3.87
N CYS A 49 -13.87 4.31 2.88
CA CYS A 49 -14.38 2.97 2.62
C CYS A 49 -13.37 2.10 1.85
N LYS A 50 -13.70 0.80 1.73
CA LYS A 50 -13.04 -0.13 0.82
C LYS A 50 -13.23 0.36 -0.62
N TYR A 51 -12.15 0.36 -1.40
CA TYR A 51 -12.10 0.92 -2.75
C TYR A 51 -12.47 2.41 -2.81
N GLY A 52 -12.33 3.13 -1.70
CA GLY A 52 -12.66 4.55 -1.61
C GLY A 52 -11.78 5.41 -2.52
N ARG A 53 -12.32 6.57 -2.91
CA ARG A 53 -11.66 7.54 -3.78
C ARG A 53 -10.81 8.50 -2.96
N PHE A 54 -9.70 8.95 -3.54
CA PHE A 54 -8.76 9.85 -2.89
C PHE A 54 -8.01 10.71 -3.91
N LYS A 55 -7.35 11.75 -3.41
CA LYS A 55 -6.41 12.62 -4.12
C LYS A 55 -5.04 12.50 -3.47
N LEU A 56 -4.01 12.53 -4.30
CA LEU A 56 -2.60 12.53 -3.90
C LEU A 56 -1.90 13.75 -4.48
N GLY A 57 -0.90 14.25 -3.76
CA GLY A 57 0.08 15.16 -4.32
C GLY A 57 1.19 14.42 -5.06
N TRP A 58 1.84 15.09 -6.01
CA TRP A 58 2.95 14.55 -6.82
C TRP A 58 4.12 13.98 -6.00
N ASN A 59 4.36 14.53 -4.81
CA ASN A 59 5.46 14.12 -3.94
C ASN A 59 5.13 12.97 -2.98
N HIS A 60 3.92 12.39 -3.06
CA HIS A 60 3.53 11.32 -2.15
C HIS A 60 4.21 10.00 -2.52
N ASP A 61 4.58 9.21 -1.52
CA ASP A 61 5.20 7.88 -1.70
C ASP A 61 4.40 7.00 -2.65
N LEU A 62 3.06 7.01 -2.55
CA LEU A 62 2.21 6.19 -3.42
C LEU A 62 2.36 6.59 -4.90
N VAL A 63 2.55 7.88 -5.20
CA VAL A 63 2.79 8.34 -6.58
C VAL A 63 4.14 7.83 -7.09
N ARG A 64 5.18 7.96 -6.26
CA ARG A 64 6.54 7.54 -6.61
C ARG A 64 6.61 6.03 -6.83
N GLU A 65 6.08 5.25 -5.89
CA GLU A 65 6.04 3.80 -5.98
C GLU A 65 5.13 3.34 -7.14
N TYR A 66 4.00 4.00 -7.40
CA TYR A 66 3.16 3.67 -8.55
C TYR A 66 3.88 3.92 -9.88
N ALA A 67 4.57 5.04 -10.02
CA ALA A 67 5.31 5.39 -11.25
C ALA A 67 6.47 4.42 -11.55
N LEU A 68 7.02 3.75 -10.53
CA LEU A 68 8.00 2.68 -10.70
C LEU A 68 7.37 1.38 -11.24
N LEU A 69 6.09 1.14 -10.94
CA LEU A 69 5.41 -0.12 -11.26
C LEU A 69 4.58 -0.05 -12.54
N LEU A 70 4.01 1.12 -12.84
CA LEU A 70 3.05 1.32 -13.93
C LEU A 70 3.24 2.69 -14.59
N PRO A 71 2.89 2.83 -15.88
CA PRO A 71 2.87 4.13 -16.56
C PRO A 71 2.00 5.15 -15.82
N MET A 72 2.56 6.34 -15.61
CA MET A 72 1.88 7.39 -14.84
C MET A 72 0.76 8.04 -15.65
N PRO A 73 -0.48 8.13 -15.11
CA PRO A 73 -1.52 8.90 -15.77
C PRO A 73 -1.19 10.40 -15.74
N GLN A 74 -1.65 11.16 -16.74
CA GLN A 74 -1.53 12.63 -16.74
C GLN A 74 -2.21 13.29 -15.52
N ARG A 75 -3.13 12.58 -14.88
CA ARG A 75 -3.94 13.05 -13.75
C ARG A 75 -3.81 12.11 -12.55
N LEU A 76 -3.28 12.62 -11.43
CA LEU A 76 -3.06 11.85 -10.21
C LEU A 76 -4.34 11.35 -9.54
N ASP A 77 -5.45 12.06 -9.71
CA ASP A 77 -6.76 11.64 -9.20
C ASP A 77 -7.35 10.45 -9.97
N ARG A 78 -6.68 9.99 -11.02
CA ARG A 78 -7.03 8.82 -11.84
C ARG A 78 -6.03 7.67 -11.68
N LEU A 79 -5.38 7.55 -10.53
CA LEU A 79 -4.53 6.39 -10.25
C LEU A 79 -5.38 5.12 -10.17
N HIS A 80 -5.26 4.28 -11.19
CA HIS A 80 -5.97 3.00 -11.28
C HIS A 80 -5.25 1.95 -10.45
N LEU A 81 -5.53 1.90 -9.14
CA LEU A 81 -4.99 0.89 -8.22
C LEU A 81 -5.42 -0.54 -8.56
N GLU A 82 -6.54 -0.70 -9.29
CA GLU A 82 -7.00 -1.99 -9.81
C GLU A 82 -5.94 -2.66 -10.70
N ARG A 83 -5.18 -1.87 -11.48
CA ARG A 83 -4.09 -2.38 -12.30
C ARG A 83 -2.95 -2.99 -11.48
N LEU A 84 -2.79 -2.60 -10.21
CA LEU A 84 -1.81 -3.24 -9.33
C LEU A 84 -2.29 -4.62 -8.82
N GLN A 85 -3.59 -4.90 -8.85
CA GLN A 85 -4.13 -6.19 -8.40
C GLN A 85 -3.79 -7.34 -9.35
N SER A 86 -3.59 -7.05 -10.64
CA SER A 86 -3.15 -8.03 -11.64
C SER A 86 -1.64 -8.28 -11.65
N LEU A 87 -0.87 -7.59 -10.80
CA LEU A 87 0.58 -7.67 -10.75
C LEU A 87 1.06 -8.46 -9.53
N LEU A 88 2.13 -9.22 -9.74
CA LEU A 88 3.01 -9.71 -8.68
C LEU A 88 4.10 -8.66 -8.45
N ILE A 89 4.11 -8.09 -7.25
CA ILE A 89 4.98 -6.98 -6.87
C ILE A 89 6.01 -7.49 -5.86
N VAL A 90 7.28 -7.15 -6.06
CA VAL A 90 8.32 -7.30 -5.04
C VAL A 90 8.28 -6.05 -4.18
N GLY A 91 8.23 -6.23 -2.86
CA GLY A 91 8.35 -5.10 -1.94
C GLY A 91 9.08 -5.49 -0.68
N ARG A 92 9.67 -4.48 -0.05
CA ARG A 92 10.43 -4.60 1.19
C ARG A 92 9.48 -4.65 2.38
N VAL A 93 9.58 -5.70 3.17
CA VAL A 93 8.79 -5.89 4.40
C VAL A 93 9.69 -5.65 5.60
N GLU A 94 9.20 -4.90 6.57
CA GLU A 94 9.88 -4.72 7.85
C GLU A 94 8.94 -5.08 9.00
N THR A 95 9.53 -5.59 10.08
CA THR A 95 8.82 -5.81 11.34
C THR A 95 8.82 -4.51 12.13
N THR A 96 7.64 -4.06 12.53
CA THR A 96 7.50 -2.90 13.42
C THR A 96 7.81 -3.35 14.84
N THR A 97 9.01 -3.00 15.30
CA THR A 97 9.52 -3.33 16.64
C THR A 97 9.35 -2.18 17.64
N THR A 98 9.00 -0.99 17.17
CA THR A 98 8.94 0.23 17.99
C THR A 98 7.60 0.94 17.83
N THR A 99 7.05 1.43 18.95
CA THR A 99 5.84 2.26 18.96
C THR A 99 6.10 3.68 18.47
N ALA A 100 5.03 4.42 18.19
CA ALA A 100 5.10 5.86 17.86
C ALA A 100 5.80 6.72 18.95
N ARG A 101 5.91 6.21 20.19
CA ARG A 101 6.63 6.86 21.30
C ARG A 101 8.07 6.36 21.46
N GLN A 102 8.63 5.69 20.44
CA GLN A 102 9.97 5.10 20.45
C GLN A 102 10.18 4.04 21.57
N LYS A 103 9.11 3.44 22.08
CA LYS A 103 9.20 2.30 23.02
C LYS A 103 9.18 0.98 22.27
N ARG A 104 10.03 0.03 22.67
CA ARG A 104 10.05 -1.33 22.13
C ARG A 104 8.68 -2.00 22.33
N ILE A 105 8.18 -2.64 21.28
CA ILE A 105 6.96 -3.44 21.28
C ILE A 105 7.34 -4.86 21.73
N PRO A 106 6.62 -5.45 22.71
CA PRO A 106 6.80 -6.84 23.08
C PRO A 106 6.71 -7.75 21.86
N ASP A 107 7.54 -8.80 21.80
CA ASP A 107 7.69 -9.62 20.58
C ASP A 107 6.35 -10.20 20.09
N ALA A 108 5.44 -10.58 21.00
CA ALA A 108 4.10 -11.07 20.69
C ALA A 108 3.17 -10.04 20.01
N LEU A 109 3.48 -8.75 20.08
CA LEU A 109 2.70 -7.66 19.50
C LEU A 109 3.37 -7.01 18.27
N GLN A 110 4.53 -7.53 17.86
CA GLN A 110 5.20 -7.06 16.66
C GLN A 110 4.42 -7.49 15.41
N TYR A 111 4.44 -6.64 14.39
CA TYR A 111 3.73 -6.91 13.14
C TYR A 111 4.54 -6.46 11.94
N SER A 112 4.41 -7.21 10.85
CA SER A 112 5.08 -6.92 9.60
C SER A 112 4.27 -5.94 8.76
N VAL A 113 4.94 -4.94 8.22
CA VAL A 113 4.36 -3.96 7.29
C VAL A 113 5.19 -3.93 6.02
N VAL A 114 4.52 -3.67 4.90
CA VAL A 114 5.24 -3.31 3.69
C VAL A 114 5.77 -1.88 3.89
N ARG A 115 7.06 -1.67 3.63
CA ARG A 115 7.69 -0.36 3.66
C ARG A 115 7.74 0.30 2.30
N GLU A 116 7.97 -0.49 1.27
CA GLU A 116 8.23 0.03 -0.07
C GLU A 116 7.89 -1.04 -1.11
N LEU A 117 7.31 -0.61 -2.22
CA LEU A 117 7.15 -1.43 -3.42
C LEU A 117 8.32 -1.14 -4.37
N LEU A 118 9.04 -2.20 -4.76
CA LEU A 118 10.33 -2.06 -5.45
C LEU A 118 10.18 -2.24 -6.96
N ARG A 119 9.50 -3.29 -7.41
CA ARG A 119 9.35 -3.63 -8.83
C ARG A 119 8.21 -4.61 -9.09
N VAL A 120 7.84 -4.74 -10.35
CA VAL A 120 6.95 -5.81 -10.85
C VAL A 120 7.79 -7.05 -11.17
N GLU A 121 7.36 -8.20 -10.66
CA GLU A 121 7.99 -9.50 -10.94
C GLU A 121 7.29 -10.19 -12.12
N ALA A 122 5.95 -10.15 -12.17
CA ALA A 122 5.15 -10.74 -13.24
C ALA A 122 3.72 -10.17 -13.27
N GLY A 123 3.05 -10.26 -14.42
CA GLY A 123 1.65 -9.87 -14.60
C GLY A 123 1.39 -9.23 -15.96
N ASN A 124 0.17 -9.36 -16.49
CA ASN A 124 -0.21 -8.70 -17.73
C ASN A 124 -0.48 -7.21 -17.47
N GLN A 125 0.39 -6.36 -18.01
CA GLN A 125 0.08 -4.96 -18.23
C GLN A 125 -0.86 -4.88 -19.43
N SER A 126 -2.15 -5.14 -19.22
CA SER A 126 -3.12 -4.84 -20.28
C SER A 126 -3.02 -3.35 -20.60
N ALA A 127 -2.64 -3.09 -21.85
CA ALA A 127 -2.48 -1.78 -22.47
C ALA A 127 -3.83 -1.06 -22.55
#